data_AF-A0A7Y0QNU2-F1
#
_entry.id   AF-A0A7Y0QNU2-F1
#
_cell.length_a   1.000
_cell.length_b   1.000
_cell.length_c   1.000
_cell.angle_alpha   90.00
_cell.angle_beta   90.00
_cell.angle_gamma   90.00
#
_symmetry.space_group_name_H-M   'P 1'
#
loop_
_entity.id
_entity.type
_entity.pdbx_description
1 polymer ?
#
loop_
_entity_poly.entity_id
_entity_poly.type
_entity_poly.pdbx_seq_one_letter_code
_entity_poly.pdbx_strand_id
1 'polypeptide(L)'
;MTPDELANLAHLRRARDLIDRDYARPLDVPTMAARALMSPAHFSRRFKAAYGETPYNYLMTRRIERAMALLRSGMSVTDACMTVGCTSLGSFSTRFTEMVGESPSAYRGREHAAMEAMPQCIAKLLTRPPRFGSSRIEEAATSART
;
A
#
# COMPACT_ATOMS: atom_id res chain seq x y z
N MET A 1 -2.21 24.04 15.97
CA MET A 1 -2.96 23.34 14.92
C MET A 1 -4.22 24.12 14.65
N THR A 2 -4.41 24.66 13.45
CA THR A 2 -5.56 25.50 13.10
C THR A 2 -6.81 24.66 12.86
N PRO A 3 -8.03 25.24 12.96
CA PRO A 3 -9.27 24.54 12.59
C PRO A 3 -9.24 23.95 11.17
N ASP A 4 -8.63 24.68 10.22
CA ASP A 4 -8.48 24.22 8.84
C ASP A 4 -7.53 23.03 8.72
N GLU A 5 -6.46 22.97 9.53
CA GLU A 5 -5.56 21.81 9.58
C GLU A 5 -6.27 20.57 10.11
N LEU A 6 -7.11 20.71 11.14
CA LEU A 6 -7.92 19.62 11.68
C LEU A 6 -8.92 19.09 10.65
N ALA A 7 -9.62 20.00 9.96
CA ALA A 7 -10.54 19.62 8.89
C ALA A 7 -9.81 18.85 7.78
N ASN A 8 -8.65 19.35 7.33
CA ASN A 8 -7.82 18.68 6.33
C ASN A 8 -7.38 17.28 6.77
N LEU A 9 -7.00 17.09 8.03
CA LEU A 9 -6.65 15.75 8.55
C LEU A 9 -7.86 14.80 8.54
N ALA A 10 -9.06 15.29 8.87
CA ALA A 10 -10.28 14.48 8.80
C ALA A 10 -10.61 14.05 7.35
N HIS A 11 -10.38 14.93 6.36
CA HIS A 11 -10.49 14.60 4.94
C HIS A 11 -9.50 13.53 4.50
N LEU A 12 -8.22 13.68 4.87
CA LEU A 12 -7.17 12.70 4.56
C LEU A 12 -7.43 11.36 5.23
N ARG A 13 -7.97 11.35 6.46
CA ARG A 13 -8.37 10.12 7.15
C ARG A 13 -9.47 9.39 6.40
N ARG A 14 -10.48 10.09 5.90
CA ARG A 14 -11.56 9.49 5.09
C ARG A 14 -11.05 8.80 3.82
N ALA A 15 -10.05 9.39 3.16
CA ALA A 15 -9.42 8.76 1.99
C ALA A 15 -8.58 7.54 2.40
N ARG A 16 -7.83 7.62 3.50
CA ARG A 16 -7.10 6.45 4.03
C ARG A 16 -8.04 5.31 4.40
N ASP A 17 -9.14 5.60 5.08
CA ASP A 17 -10.13 4.61 5.48
C ASP A 17 -10.81 3.97 4.26
N LEU A 18 -10.99 4.72 3.17
CA LEU A 18 -11.42 4.17 1.88
C LEU A 18 -10.39 3.17 1.33
N ILE A 19 -9.10 3.54 1.32
CA ILE A 19 -8.03 2.65 0.85
C ILE A 19 -7.99 1.37 1.70
N ASP A 20 -8.03 1.50 3.02
CA ASP A 20 -7.92 0.37 3.95
C ASP A 20 -9.08 -0.62 3.82
N ARG A 21 -10.29 -0.12 3.52
CA ARG A 21 -11.49 -0.95 3.35
C ARG A 21 -11.59 -1.55 1.95
N ASP A 22 -11.31 -0.73 0.93
CA ASP A 22 -11.63 -1.02 -0.46
C ASP A 22 -10.38 -1.29 -1.33
N TYR A 23 -9.24 -1.64 -0.72
CA TYR A 23 -7.94 -1.82 -1.41
C TYR A 23 -8.00 -2.74 -2.64
N ALA A 24 -8.89 -3.74 -2.66
CA ALA A 24 -9.03 -4.70 -3.76
C ALA A 24 -9.79 -4.13 -4.97
N ARG A 25 -10.48 -3.00 -4.82
CA ARG A 25 -11.17 -2.33 -5.93
C ARG A 25 -10.17 -1.57 -6.81
N PRO A 26 -10.54 -1.29 -8.08
CA PRO A 26 -9.76 -0.41 -8.94
C PRO A 26 -9.81 1.02 -8.40
N LEU A 27 -8.93 1.33 -7.46
CA LEU A 27 -8.78 2.66 -6.85
C LEU A 27 -7.65 3.40 -7.55
N ASP A 28 -7.96 4.59 -8.07
CA ASP A 28 -6.99 5.54 -8.61
C ASP A 28 -6.87 6.79 -7.71
N VAL A 29 -5.85 7.61 -7.98
CA VAL A 29 -5.61 8.84 -7.21
C VAL A 29 -6.79 9.82 -7.30
N PRO A 30 -7.44 10.04 -8.46
CA PRO A 30 -8.66 10.84 -8.53
C PRO A 30 -9.78 10.36 -7.60
N THR A 31 -10.06 9.05 -7.56
CA THR A 31 -11.10 8.47 -6.68
C THR A 31 -10.78 8.72 -5.20
N MET A 32 -9.52 8.50 -4.81
CA MET A 32 -9.06 8.75 -3.44
C MET A 32 -9.13 10.25 -3.06
N ALA A 33 -8.75 11.13 -3.98
CA ALA A 33 -8.78 12.58 -3.79
C ALA A 33 -10.21 13.11 -3.66
N ALA A 34 -11.13 12.61 -4.48
CA ALA A 34 -12.55 12.94 -4.39
C ALA A 34 -13.13 12.58 -3.01
N ARG A 35 -12.72 11.44 -2.43
CA ARG A 35 -13.14 11.07 -1.07
C ARG A 35 -12.63 12.02 0.02
N ALA A 36 -11.48 12.66 -0.23
CA ALA A 36 -10.92 13.70 0.63
C ALA A 36 -11.47 15.11 0.33
N LEU A 37 -12.35 15.30 -0.66
CA LEU A 37 -12.78 16.64 -1.14
C LEU A 37 -11.60 17.53 -1.56
N MET A 38 -10.61 16.95 -2.24
CA MET A 38 -9.41 17.66 -2.68
C MET A 38 -9.16 17.39 -4.17
N SER A 39 -8.48 18.33 -4.83
CA SER A 39 -7.92 18.06 -6.15
C SER A 39 -6.82 16.98 -6.06
N PRO A 40 -6.58 16.17 -7.11
CA PRO A 40 -5.61 15.06 -7.06
C PRO A 40 -4.19 15.49 -6.68
N ALA A 41 -3.74 16.65 -7.18
CA ALA A 41 -2.42 17.19 -6.90
C ALA A 41 -2.30 17.67 -5.45
N HIS A 42 -3.31 18.38 -4.93
CA HIS A 42 -3.33 18.81 -3.53
C HIS A 42 -3.40 17.61 -2.58
N PHE A 43 -4.29 16.67 -2.88
CA PHE A 43 -4.44 15.42 -2.13
C PHE A 43 -3.13 14.66 -2.02
N SER A 44 -2.43 14.41 -3.13
CA SER A 44 -1.18 13.65 -3.12
C SER A 44 -0.11 14.29 -2.24
N ARG A 45 0.05 15.62 -2.31
CA ARG A 45 0.98 16.37 -1.46
C ARG A 45 0.60 16.28 0.02
N ARG A 46 -0.67 16.54 0.36
CA ARG A 46 -1.15 16.54 1.75
C ARG A 46 -1.15 15.14 2.36
N PHE A 47 -1.47 14.12 1.57
CA PHE A 47 -1.44 12.72 2.00
C PHE A 47 0.00 12.28 2.31
N LYS A 48 0.96 12.59 1.43
CA LYS A 48 2.38 12.31 1.68
C LYS A 48 2.88 13.04 2.91
N ALA A 49 2.55 14.33 3.08
CA ALA A 49 2.92 15.09 4.26
C ALA A 49 2.34 14.50 5.56
N ALA A 50 1.11 13.97 5.52
CA ALA A 50 0.44 13.41 6.69
C ALA A 50 0.84 11.96 7.02
N TYR A 51 1.16 11.13 6.02
CA TYR A 51 1.35 9.69 6.18
C TYR A 51 2.74 9.17 5.74
N GLY A 52 3.61 10.04 5.25
CA GLY A 52 5.00 9.73 4.87
C GLY A 52 5.18 9.10 3.48
N GLU A 53 4.09 8.76 2.78
CA GLU A 53 4.13 8.12 1.47
C GLU A 53 3.01 8.60 0.55
N THR A 54 3.16 8.40 -0.76
CA THR A 54 2.13 8.79 -1.73
C THR A 54 0.89 7.89 -1.60
N PRO A 55 -0.31 8.36 -2.00
CA PRO A 55 -1.53 7.55 -1.94
C PRO A 55 -1.43 6.22 -2.70
N TYR A 56 -0.76 6.24 -3.86
CA TYR A 56 -0.52 5.04 -4.65
C TYR A 56 0.38 4.04 -3.92
N ASN A 57 1.48 4.51 -3.32
CA ASN A 57 2.38 3.65 -2.56
C ASN A 57 1.65 3.04 -1.36
N TYR A 58 0.86 3.84 -0.64
CA TYR A 58 0.07 3.37 0.49
C TYR A 58 -0.91 2.26 0.09
N LEU A 59 -1.68 2.47 -0.99
CA LEU A 59 -2.58 1.46 -1.54
C LEU A 59 -1.82 0.17 -1.86
N MET A 60 -0.67 0.29 -2.52
CA MET A 60 0.12 -0.87 -2.91
C MET A 60 0.70 -1.60 -1.70
N THR A 61 1.14 -0.89 -0.66
CA THR A 61 1.56 -1.49 0.62
C THR A 61 0.42 -2.27 1.26
N ARG A 62 -0.81 -1.71 1.30
CA ARG A 62 -1.99 -2.45 1.80
C ARG A 62 -2.29 -3.70 0.99
N ARG A 63 -2.14 -3.65 -0.33
CA ARG A 63 -2.31 -4.81 -1.22
C ARG A 63 -1.27 -5.89 -0.96
N ILE A 64 0.01 -5.52 -0.83
CA ILE A 64 1.09 -6.47 -0.52
C ILE A 64 0.92 -7.09 0.87
N GLU A 65 0.57 -6.29 1.90
CA GLU A 65 0.25 -6.81 3.23
C GLU A 65 -0.85 -7.88 3.17
N ARG A 66 -1.90 -7.66 2.37
CA ARG A 66 -2.96 -8.65 2.19
C ARG A 66 -2.49 -9.87 1.39
N ALA A 67 -1.71 -9.65 0.33
CA ALA A 67 -1.17 -10.73 -0.49
C ALA A 67 -0.29 -11.67 0.33
N MET A 68 0.58 -11.13 1.20
CA MET A 68 1.37 -11.95 2.12
C MET A 68 0.48 -12.88 2.95
N ALA A 69 -0.61 -12.38 3.52
CA ALA A 69 -1.53 -13.21 4.30
C ALA A 69 -2.18 -14.33 3.45
N LEU A 70 -2.55 -14.04 2.21
CA LEU A 70 -3.12 -15.03 1.28
C LEU A 70 -2.10 -16.10 0.86
N LEU A 71 -0.85 -15.69 0.61
CA LEU A 71 0.22 -16.61 0.26
C LEU A 71 0.57 -17.54 1.43
N ARG A 72 0.58 -17.02 2.66
CA ARG A 72 0.74 -17.87 3.87
C ARG A 72 -0.35 -18.92 3.97
N SER A 73 -1.61 -18.55 3.69
CA SER A 73 -2.72 -19.52 3.66
C SER A 73 -2.73 -20.43 2.43
N GLY A 74 -1.64 -20.51 1.65
CA GLY A 74 -1.47 -21.45 0.55
C GLY A 74 -1.99 -20.99 -0.82
N MET A 75 -2.58 -19.79 -0.93
CA MET A 75 -3.09 -19.25 -2.21
C MET A 75 -1.97 -19.17 -3.26
N SER A 76 -2.31 -19.37 -4.54
CA SER A 76 -1.33 -19.22 -5.63
C SER A 76 -0.92 -17.75 -5.77
N VAL A 77 0.27 -17.50 -6.33
CA VAL A 77 0.76 -16.13 -6.60
C VAL A 77 -0.20 -15.39 -7.53
N THR A 78 -0.72 -16.08 -8.53
CA THR A 78 -1.67 -15.51 -9.50
C THR A 78 -2.98 -15.09 -8.84
N ASP A 79 -3.57 -15.99 -8.06
CA ASP A 79 -4.84 -15.71 -7.39
C ASP A 79 -4.68 -14.62 -6.34
N ALA A 80 -3.56 -14.61 -5.60
CA ALA A 80 -3.27 -13.56 -4.63
C ALA A 80 -3.17 -12.18 -5.30
N CYS A 81 -2.46 -12.09 -6.43
CA CYS A 81 -2.34 -10.85 -7.22
C CYS A 81 -3.71 -10.31 -7.66
N MET A 82 -4.56 -11.18 -8.22
CA MET A 82 -5.89 -10.77 -8.69
C MET A 82 -6.82 -10.43 -7.51
N THR A 83 -6.77 -11.20 -6.42
CA THR A 83 -7.59 -11.00 -5.22
C THR A 83 -7.30 -9.67 -4.53
N VAL A 84 -6.05 -9.20 -4.54
CA VAL A 84 -5.70 -7.89 -3.97
C VAL A 84 -5.94 -6.72 -4.93
N GLY A 85 -6.47 -6.97 -6.13
CA GLY A 85 -6.82 -5.94 -7.10
C GLY A 85 -5.66 -5.42 -7.94
N CYS A 86 -4.54 -6.17 -8.02
CA CYS A 86 -3.46 -5.86 -8.95
C CYS A 86 -3.82 -6.35 -10.36
N THR A 87 -3.47 -5.56 -11.38
CA THR A 87 -3.84 -5.82 -12.78
C THR A 87 -2.73 -6.52 -13.59
N SER A 88 -1.54 -6.65 -13.01
CA SER A 88 -0.37 -7.25 -13.67
C SER A 88 0.46 -8.05 -12.68
N LEU A 89 0.72 -9.32 -13.01
CA LEU A 89 1.58 -10.20 -12.23
C LEU A 89 3.03 -9.72 -12.15
N GLY A 90 3.54 -9.15 -13.24
CA GLY A 90 4.91 -8.63 -13.28
C GLY A 90 5.07 -7.45 -12.32
N SER A 91 4.20 -6.45 -12.43
CA SER A 91 4.23 -5.27 -11.55
C SER A 91 3.99 -5.64 -10.09
N PHE A 92 3.08 -6.57 -9.83
CA PHE A 92 2.87 -7.13 -8.50
C PHE A 92 4.13 -7.80 -7.95
N SER A 93 4.77 -8.67 -8.73
CA SER A 93 5.93 -9.45 -8.28
C SER A 93 7.15 -8.57 -8.00
N THR A 94 7.44 -7.60 -8.88
CA THR A 94 8.47 -6.59 -8.64
C THR A 94 8.19 -5.85 -7.34
N ARG A 95 6.97 -5.34 -7.19
CA ARG A 95 6.62 -4.49 -6.05
C ARG A 95 6.54 -5.25 -4.73
N PHE A 96 6.11 -6.52 -4.77
CA PHE A 96 6.17 -7.43 -3.65
C PHE A 96 7.63 -7.63 -3.22
N THR A 97 8.52 -7.95 -4.17
CA THR A 97 9.94 -8.22 -3.88
C THR A 97 10.64 -6.99 -3.31
N GLU A 98 10.37 -5.80 -3.86
CA GLU A 98 10.88 -4.53 -3.31
C GLU A 98 10.46 -4.30 -1.86
N MET A 99 9.21 -4.65 -1.50
CA MET A 99 8.67 -4.41 -0.16
C MET A 99 9.01 -5.48 0.86
N VAL A 100 9.03 -6.75 0.44
CA VAL A 100 9.16 -7.91 1.32
C VAL A 100 10.60 -8.43 1.36
N GLY A 101 11.41 -8.13 0.34
CA GLY A 101 12.81 -8.58 0.21
C GLY A 101 12.99 -9.93 -0.47
N GLU A 102 11.89 -10.64 -0.77
CA GLU A 102 11.90 -11.93 -1.47
C GLU A 102 10.71 -12.02 -2.45
N SER A 103 10.80 -12.92 -3.43
CA SER A 103 9.74 -13.08 -4.43
C SER A 103 8.45 -13.67 -3.84
N PRO A 104 7.26 -13.43 -4.44
CA PRO A 104 6.01 -14.02 -3.97
C PRO A 104 6.05 -15.56 -3.89
N SER A 105 6.70 -16.21 -4.85
CA SER A 105 6.82 -17.67 -4.88
C SER A 105 7.72 -18.20 -3.77
N ALA A 106 8.86 -17.54 -3.52
CA ALA A 106 9.75 -17.88 -2.41
C ALA A 106 9.06 -17.66 -1.06
N TYR A 107 8.38 -16.51 -0.90
CA TYR A 107 7.59 -16.20 0.28
C TYR A 107 6.54 -17.27 0.54
N ARG A 108 5.78 -17.70 -0.48
CA ARG A 108 4.77 -18.77 -0.36
C ARG A 108 5.38 -20.12 0.02
N GLY A 109 6.54 -20.46 -0.51
CA GLY A 109 7.21 -21.75 -0.26
C GLY A 109 7.87 -21.86 1.11
N ARG A 110 8.03 -20.75 1.84
CA ARG A 110 8.59 -20.75 3.19
C ARG A 110 7.58 -21.27 4.22
N GLU A 111 8.08 -21.87 5.29
CA GLU A 111 7.27 -22.20 6.45
C GLU A 111 6.80 -20.93 7.19
N HIS A 112 5.51 -20.87 7.54
CA HIS A 112 4.91 -19.75 8.26
C HIS A 112 4.20 -20.16 9.57
N ALA A 113 4.51 -21.35 10.10
CA ALA A 113 3.83 -21.94 11.26
C ALA A 113 3.70 -20.97 12.45
N ALA A 114 4.77 -20.21 12.75
CA ALA A 114 4.74 -19.19 13.81
C ALA A 114 3.74 -18.05 13.54
N MET A 115 3.58 -17.62 12.29
CA MET A 115 2.64 -16.56 11.93
C MET A 115 1.19 -17.06 11.78
N GLU A 116 1.01 -18.34 11.46
CA GLU A 116 -0.32 -18.99 11.43
C GLU A 116 -0.87 -19.25 12.82
N ALA A 117 0.00 -19.55 13.79
CA ALA A 117 -0.38 -19.71 15.19
C ALA A 117 -0.77 -18.39 15.88
N MET A 118 -0.45 -17.23 15.29
CA MET A 118 -0.77 -15.92 15.85
C MET A 118 -2.18 -15.44 15.48
N PRO A 119 -2.87 -14.71 16.38
CA PRO A 119 -4.05 -13.96 16.00
C PRO A 119 -3.77 -13.02 14.81
N GLN A 120 -4.73 -12.87 13.90
CA GLN A 120 -4.53 -12.10 12.65
C GLN A 120 -4.07 -10.64 12.88
N CYS A 121 -4.49 -10.01 13.98
CA CYS A 121 -4.05 -8.66 14.33
C CYS A 121 -2.56 -8.59 14.64
N ILE A 122 -2.01 -9.58 15.35
CA ILE A 122 -0.59 -9.68 15.70
C ILE A 122 0.24 -10.01 14.47
N ALA A 123 -0.20 -11.01 13.68
CA ALA A 123 0.48 -11.35 12.43
C ALA A 123 0.55 -10.13 11.49
N LYS A 124 -0.53 -9.36 11.34
CA LYS A 124 -0.53 -8.14 10.51
C LYS A 124 0.41 -7.06 11.01
N LEU A 125 0.54 -6.89 12.33
CA LEU A 125 1.44 -5.90 12.92
C LEU A 125 2.91 -6.26 12.66
N LEU A 126 3.27 -7.53 12.89
CA LEU A 126 4.65 -8.00 12.82
C LEU A 126 5.13 -8.26 11.38
N THR A 127 4.24 -8.66 10.47
CA THR A 127 4.61 -8.93 9.07
C THR A 127 4.43 -7.71 8.18
N ARG A 128 4.26 -6.51 8.75
CA ARG A 128 4.05 -5.30 7.96
C ARG A 128 5.35 -4.92 7.23
N PRO A 129 5.36 -4.84 5.89
CA PRO A 129 6.53 -4.37 5.16
C PRO A 129 6.92 -2.95 5.60
N PRO A 130 8.23 -2.61 5.65
CA PRO A 130 8.65 -1.26 5.94
C PRO A 130 8.06 -0.29 4.93
N ARG A 131 7.52 0.84 5.42
CA ARG A 131 7.03 1.92 4.56
C ARG A 131 8.24 2.59 3.91
N PHE A 132 8.44 2.36 2.61
CA PHE A 132 9.45 3.11 1.85
C PHE A 132 9.04 4.59 1.77
N GLY A 133 9.81 5.45 2.45
CA GLY A 133 9.79 6.88 2.19
C GLY A 133 10.32 7.14 0.78
N SER A 134 9.58 7.96 0.01
CA SER A 134 9.88 8.47 -1.34
C SER A 134 10.33 7.42 -2.39
N SER A 135 9.45 7.15 -3.35
CA SER A 135 9.76 6.42 -4.58
C SER A 135 10.97 7.03 -5.32
N ARG A 136 11.89 6.19 -5.82
CA ARG A 136 12.98 6.49 -6.79
C ARG A 136 12.56 7.34 -8.01
N ILE A 137 11.25 7.54 -8.24
CA ILE A 137 10.70 8.45 -9.25
C ILE A 137 11.01 9.93 -8.89
N GLU A 138 11.15 10.29 -7.61
CA GLU A 138 11.55 11.65 -7.21
C GLU A 138 13.04 11.94 -7.46
N GLU A 139 13.92 10.95 -7.29
CA GLU A 139 15.36 11.09 -7.60
C GLU A 139 15.61 11.34 -9.09
N ALA A 140 14.85 10.67 -9.97
CA ALA A 140 14.95 10.91 -11.41
C ALA A 140 14.45 12.31 -11.83
N ALA A 141 13.49 12.88 -11.10
CA ALA A 141 12.97 14.23 -11.38
C ALA A 141 13.86 15.35 -10.81
N THR A 142 14.64 15.08 -9.75
CA THR A 142 15.62 16.03 -9.19
C THR A 142 16.93 16.03 -9.97
N SER A 143 17.35 14.89 -10.54
CA SER A 143 18.59 14.82 -11.35
C SER A 143 18.47 15.46 -12.74
N ALA A 144 17.27 15.84 -13.19
CA ALA A 144 17.03 16.50 -14.49
C ALA A 144 16.95 18.04 -14.40
N ARG A 145 17.29 18.64 -13.25
CA ARG A 145 17.27 20.09 -13.00
C ARG A 145 18.61 20.67 -12.53
N THR A 146 19.70 19.91 -12.66
CA THR A 146 21.07 20.39 -12.43
C THR A 146 21.84 20.18 -13.72
#